data_AF-A0A147IKJ3-F1
#
_entry.id   AF-A0A147IKJ3-F1
#
_cell.length_a   1.000
_cell.length_b   1.000
_cell.length_c   1.000
_cell.angle_alpha   90.00
_cell.angle_beta   90.00
_cell.angle_gamma   90.00
#
_symmetry.space_group_name_H-M   'P 1'
#
loop_
_entity.id
_entity.type
_entity.pdbx_description
1 polymer ?
#
loop_
_entity_poly.entity_id
_entity_poly.type
_entity_poly.pdbx_seq_one_letter_code
_entity_poly.pdbx_strand_id
1 'polypeptide(L)'
;MAGDSWDDRGSGQAPSRPRSDYIPKVRLIPTTLDDLMNRAGDYADAVKAHVEYTAVSTWLMKADHPLAAASIPVEAGNLSVLLTRQALEHEAGWPKLTSNAPPPLYDLPEDAQGIARRMAGDIHALWEAAGRPYLGANDCKFAFQYLAAAVRKGIIPPIPTLGEVDPVPAAKPAKPHILDMLKETT
;
A
#
# COMPACT_ATOMS: atom_id res chain seq x y z
N MET A 1 -44.45 34.85 -47.92
CA MET A 1 -43.13 35.11 -47.30
C MET A 1 -43.10 34.40 -45.95
N ALA A 2 -42.31 33.34 -45.84
CA ALA A 2 -41.93 32.71 -44.59
C ALA A 2 -40.54 32.11 -44.87
N GLY A 3 -39.52 32.65 -44.22
CA GLY A 3 -38.12 32.29 -44.46
C GLY A 3 -37.73 31.07 -43.65
N ASP A 4 -37.09 30.11 -44.32
CA ASP A 4 -36.41 28.99 -43.69
C ASP A 4 -35.18 29.50 -42.92
N SER A 5 -35.20 29.35 -41.59
CA SER A 5 -34.08 29.61 -40.70
C SER A 5 -33.25 28.32 -40.56
N TRP A 6 -32.20 28.20 -41.37
CA TRP A 6 -31.26 27.07 -41.41
C TRP A 6 -30.09 27.18 -40.40
N ASP A 7 -30.30 27.88 -39.28
CA ASP A 7 -29.26 28.14 -38.27
C ASP A 7 -29.55 27.47 -36.92
N ASP A 8 -29.73 26.15 -36.92
CA ASP A 8 -29.61 25.34 -35.69
C ASP A 8 -28.46 24.33 -35.85
N ARG A 9 -27.24 24.87 -35.91
CA ARG A 9 -26.03 24.08 -35.65
C ARG A 9 -25.79 24.10 -34.15
N GLY A 10 -26.33 23.09 -33.47
CA GLY A 10 -26.14 22.87 -32.03
C GLY A 10 -24.69 23.12 -31.60
N SER A 11 -24.52 23.89 -30.53
CA SER A 11 -23.27 24.54 -30.09
C SER A 11 -22.10 23.63 -29.71
N GLY A 12 -22.18 22.31 -29.96
CA GLY A 12 -21.08 21.35 -29.77
C GLY A 12 -20.55 21.23 -28.34
N GLN A 13 -21.15 21.93 -27.37
CA GLN A 13 -20.74 21.83 -25.97
C GLN A 13 -21.36 20.57 -25.37
N ALA A 14 -20.49 19.59 -25.10
CA ALA A 14 -20.86 18.46 -24.26
C ALA A 14 -21.48 19.00 -22.96
N PRO A 15 -22.62 18.48 -22.50
CA PRO A 15 -23.25 18.93 -21.27
C PRO A 15 -22.23 18.80 -20.14
N SER A 16 -21.85 19.94 -19.56
CA SER A 16 -20.99 20.00 -18.39
C SER A 16 -21.72 19.27 -17.28
N ARG A 17 -21.29 18.04 -16.97
CA ARG A 17 -21.86 17.28 -15.85
C ARG A 17 -21.70 18.15 -14.60
N PRO A 18 -22.78 18.42 -13.84
CA PRO A 18 -22.65 19.12 -12.57
C PRO A 18 -21.67 18.33 -11.73
N ARG A 19 -20.66 19.02 -11.18
CA ARG A 19 -19.79 18.43 -10.15
C ARG A 19 -20.73 17.99 -9.05
N SER A 20 -20.79 16.68 -8.81
CA SER A 20 -21.66 16.12 -7.80
C SER A 20 -21.25 16.69 -6.44
N ASP A 21 -22.17 17.35 -5.75
CA ASP A 21 -22.00 17.80 -4.35
C ASP A 21 -22.05 16.62 -3.37
N TYR A 22 -21.89 15.39 -3.87
CA TYR A 22 -21.85 14.19 -3.06
C TYR A 22 -20.60 14.22 -2.17
N ILE A 23 -20.84 14.44 -0.88
CA ILE A 23 -19.87 14.21 0.18
C ILE A 23 -20.08 12.76 0.63
N PRO A 24 -19.12 11.84 0.40
CA PRO A 24 -19.22 10.48 0.91
C PRO A 24 -19.42 10.49 2.43
N LYS A 25 -20.46 9.81 2.92
CA LYS A 25 -20.70 9.67 4.36
C LYS A 25 -19.55 8.95 5.08
N VAL A 26 -18.79 8.15 4.34
CA VAL A 26 -17.60 7.44 4.79
C VAL A 26 -16.41 7.98 4.02
N ARG A 27 -15.35 8.38 4.73
CA ARG A 27 -14.11 8.85 4.10
C ARG A 27 -13.59 7.76 3.17
N LEU A 28 -13.23 8.12 1.94
CA LEU A 28 -12.73 7.17 0.94
C LEU A 28 -11.41 6.51 1.35
N ILE A 29 -10.57 7.22 2.09
CA ILE A 29 -9.23 6.79 2.50
C ILE A 29 -9.21 6.67 4.03
N PRO A 30 -8.71 5.56 4.59
CA PRO A 30 -8.58 5.43 6.03
C PRO A 30 -7.54 6.39 6.60
N THR A 31 -7.87 7.01 7.72
CA THR A 31 -6.99 7.99 8.40
C THR A 31 -6.42 7.48 9.72
N THR A 32 -6.91 6.35 10.23
CA THR A 32 -6.43 5.69 11.43
C THR A 32 -6.14 4.22 11.14
N LEU A 33 -5.29 3.61 11.97
CA LEU A 33 -4.97 2.20 11.86
C LEU A 33 -6.22 1.33 12.05
N ASP A 34 -7.08 1.67 13.01
CA ASP A 34 -8.33 0.93 13.25
C ASP A 34 -9.29 0.99 12.06
N ASP A 35 -9.47 2.16 11.43
CA ASP A 35 -10.29 2.30 10.22
C ASP A 35 -9.72 1.47 9.07
N LEU A 36 -8.40 1.47 8.92
CA LEU A 36 -7.72 0.66 7.92
C LEU A 36 -7.89 -0.85 8.18
N MET A 37 -7.70 -1.31 9.41
CA MET A 37 -7.87 -2.71 9.79
C MET A 37 -9.31 -3.18 9.53
N ASN A 38 -10.31 -2.37 9.92
CA ASN A 38 -11.72 -2.67 9.66
C ASN A 38 -12.02 -2.80 8.15
N ARG A 39 -11.33 -2.02 7.30
CA ARG A 39 -11.49 -2.07 5.85
C ARG A 39 -10.65 -3.15 5.17
N ALA A 40 -9.66 -3.71 5.84
CA ALA A 40 -8.80 -4.74 5.29
C ALA A 40 -9.45 -6.14 5.35
N GLY A 41 -10.49 -6.32 6.16
CA GLY A 41 -11.15 -7.62 6.33
C GLY A 41 -10.16 -8.67 6.82
N ASP A 42 -10.05 -9.78 6.09
CA ASP A 42 -9.16 -10.90 6.42
C ASP A 42 -7.66 -10.51 6.44
N TYR A 43 -7.30 -9.35 5.85
CA TYR A 43 -5.93 -8.83 5.85
C TYR A 43 -5.64 -7.87 7.00
N ALA A 44 -6.52 -7.75 8.00
CA ALA A 44 -6.36 -6.80 9.12
C ALA A 44 -5.02 -6.96 9.85
N ASP A 45 -4.64 -8.19 10.19
CA ASP A 45 -3.37 -8.47 10.88
C ASP A 45 -2.16 -8.18 10.00
N ALA A 46 -2.25 -8.48 8.70
CA ALA A 46 -1.19 -8.22 7.73
C ALA A 46 -0.93 -6.72 7.58
N VAL A 47 -2.01 -5.93 7.47
CA VAL A 47 -1.92 -4.49 7.36
C VAL A 47 -1.38 -3.87 8.66
N LYS A 48 -1.84 -4.37 9.81
CA LYS A 48 -1.32 -3.93 11.11
C LYS A 48 0.18 -4.13 11.20
N ALA A 49 0.66 -5.34 10.92
CA ALA A 49 2.09 -5.64 10.92
C ALA A 49 2.85 -4.75 9.93
N HIS A 50 2.34 -4.60 8.70
CA HIS A 50 2.96 -3.78 7.68
C HIS A 50 3.12 -2.32 8.12
N VAL A 51 2.04 -1.72 8.62
CA VAL A 51 2.01 -0.29 9.00
C VAL A 51 2.85 -0.03 10.23
N GLU A 52 2.70 -0.83 11.30
CA GLU A 52 3.46 -0.64 12.54
C GLU A 52 4.95 -0.80 12.31
N TYR A 53 5.39 -1.86 11.63
CA TYR A 53 6.83 -2.07 11.38
C TYR A 53 7.41 -1.09 10.34
N THR A 54 6.59 -0.52 9.45
CA THR A 54 7.03 0.61 8.60
C THR A 54 7.25 1.87 9.43
N ALA A 55 6.36 2.16 10.38
CA ALA A 55 6.51 3.28 11.30
C ALA A 55 7.73 3.09 12.23
N VAL A 56 7.93 1.89 12.78
CA VAL A 56 9.13 1.54 13.55
C VAL A 56 10.40 1.75 12.72
N SER A 57 10.44 1.25 11.49
CA SER A 57 11.60 1.44 10.60
C SER A 57 11.88 2.92 10.36
N THR A 58 10.83 3.73 10.13
CA THR A 58 10.95 5.17 9.93
C THR A 58 11.42 5.89 11.19
N TRP A 59 10.96 5.44 12.37
CA TRP A 59 11.39 5.95 13.67
C TRP A 59 12.88 5.71 13.89
N LEU A 60 13.35 4.48 13.65
CA LEU A 60 14.78 4.15 13.76
C LEU A 60 15.68 4.95 12.83
N MET A 61 15.17 5.34 11.66
CA MET A 61 15.91 6.16 10.69
C MET A 61 15.95 7.65 11.04
N LYS A 62 14.95 8.17 11.76
CA LYS A 62 14.74 9.62 11.92
C LYS A 62 14.93 10.13 13.35
N ALA A 63 14.77 9.28 14.35
CA ALA A 63 14.97 9.67 15.74
C ALA A 63 16.46 9.67 16.09
N ASP A 64 16.86 10.60 16.97
CA ASP A 64 18.20 10.61 17.53
C ASP A 64 18.29 9.52 18.61
N HIS A 65 19.13 8.53 18.37
CA HIS A 65 19.45 7.45 19.30
C HIS A 65 18.24 6.75 19.98
N PRO A 66 17.20 6.33 19.22
CA PRO A 66 15.96 5.76 19.78
C PRO A 66 16.18 4.49 20.61
N LEU A 67 17.32 3.82 20.41
CA LEU A 67 17.67 2.55 21.03
C LEU A 67 18.65 2.68 22.20
N ALA A 68 19.16 3.89 22.49
CA ALA A 68 20.20 4.08 23.51
C ALA A 68 19.75 3.64 24.91
N ALA A 69 18.49 3.91 25.27
CA ALA A 69 17.92 3.52 26.56
C ALA A 69 17.90 2.00 26.79
N ALA A 70 17.86 1.21 25.71
CA ALA A 70 17.83 -0.24 25.76
C ALA A 70 19.20 -0.90 25.46
N SER A 71 20.25 -0.10 25.23
CA SER A 71 21.58 -0.60 24.87
C SER A 71 21.58 -1.54 23.65
N ILE A 72 20.63 -1.37 22.72
CA ILE A 72 20.54 -2.18 21.50
C ILE A 72 21.44 -1.54 20.42
N PRO A 73 22.38 -2.30 19.82
CA PRO A 73 23.17 -1.81 18.69
C PRO A 73 22.26 -1.44 17.51
N VAL A 74 22.49 -0.28 16.90
CA VAL A 74 21.61 0.27 15.85
C VAL A 74 21.52 -0.65 14.63
N GLU A 75 22.64 -1.22 14.19
CA GLU A 75 22.68 -2.13 13.05
C GLU A 75 21.90 -3.42 13.33
N ALA A 76 22.10 -4.01 14.51
CA ALA A 76 21.40 -5.22 14.93
C ALA A 76 19.90 -4.98 15.08
N GLY A 77 19.51 -3.83 15.64
CA GLY A 77 18.11 -3.43 15.79
C GLY A 77 17.42 -3.23 14.45
N ASN A 78 18.03 -2.46 13.54
CA ASN A 78 17.50 -2.23 12.20
C ASN A 78 17.33 -3.55 11.42
N LEU A 79 18.35 -4.41 11.42
CA LEU A 79 18.30 -5.69 10.73
C LEU A 79 17.21 -6.60 11.33
N SER A 80 17.11 -6.66 12.65
CA SER A 80 16.10 -7.48 13.35
C SER A 80 14.68 -7.02 13.02
N VAL A 81 14.44 -5.70 12.99
CA VAL A 81 13.15 -5.11 12.60
C VAL A 81 12.81 -5.44 11.14
N LEU A 82 13.76 -5.28 10.22
CA LEU A 82 13.55 -5.58 8.79
C LEU A 82 13.23 -7.06 8.55
N LEU A 83 14.00 -7.96 9.14
CA LEU A 83 13.81 -9.41 8.98
C LEU A 83 12.49 -9.87 9.60
N THR A 84 12.20 -9.41 10.82
CA THR A 84 10.97 -9.75 11.54
C THR A 84 9.74 -9.20 10.83
N ARG A 85 9.80 -7.97 10.32
CA ARG A 85 8.73 -7.39 9.50
C ARG A 85 8.40 -8.29 8.30
N GLN A 86 9.39 -8.69 7.52
CA GLN A 86 9.16 -9.51 6.34
C GLN A 86 8.55 -10.87 6.69
N ALA A 87 8.97 -11.45 7.82
CA ALA A 87 8.41 -12.70 8.33
C ALA A 87 6.95 -12.55 8.79
N LEU A 88 6.64 -11.49 9.56
CA LEU A 88 5.28 -11.21 10.01
C LEU A 88 4.34 -10.87 8.85
N GLU A 89 4.80 -10.06 7.89
CA GLU A 89 4.05 -9.79 6.66
C GLU A 89 3.76 -11.08 5.91
N HIS A 90 4.73 -11.99 5.79
CA HIS A 90 4.54 -13.29 5.14
C HIS A 90 3.56 -14.20 5.92
N GLU A 91 3.73 -14.33 7.24
CA GLU A 91 2.86 -15.12 8.12
C GLU A 91 1.41 -14.63 8.11
N ALA A 92 1.21 -13.33 8.05
CA ALA A 92 -0.11 -12.70 7.99
C ALA A 92 -0.70 -12.66 6.57
N GLY A 93 0.03 -13.12 5.54
CA GLY A 93 -0.47 -13.16 4.17
C GLY A 93 -0.48 -11.80 3.45
N TRP A 94 0.41 -10.88 3.83
CA TRP A 94 0.56 -9.60 3.15
C TRP A 94 0.86 -9.81 1.65
N PRO A 95 0.11 -9.19 0.73
CA PRO A 95 0.34 -9.35 -0.70
C PRO A 95 1.73 -8.84 -1.09
N LYS A 96 2.45 -9.59 -1.92
CA LYS A 96 3.69 -9.12 -2.55
C LYS A 96 3.46 -8.93 -4.04
N LEU A 97 3.72 -7.72 -4.54
CA LEU A 97 3.52 -7.39 -5.95
C LEU A 97 4.59 -7.96 -6.90
N THR A 98 5.72 -8.46 -6.38
CA THR A 98 6.90 -8.80 -7.20
C THR A 98 7.44 -10.21 -7.00
N SER A 99 7.39 -10.78 -5.80
CA SER A 99 7.94 -12.11 -5.51
C SER A 99 7.33 -12.72 -4.25
N ASN A 100 7.04 -14.02 -4.30
CA ASN A 100 6.59 -14.82 -3.16
C ASN A 100 7.73 -15.59 -2.48
N ALA A 101 8.98 -15.12 -2.63
CA ALA A 101 10.11 -15.74 -1.95
C ALA A 101 9.91 -15.76 -0.42
N PRO A 102 10.37 -16.83 0.26
CA PRO A 102 10.34 -16.91 1.70
C PRO A 102 11.18 -15.77 2.32
N PRO A 103 10.76 -15.22 3.47
CA PRO A 103 11.53 -14.25 4.23
C PRO A 103 12.95 -14.74 4.54
N PRO A 104 14.00 -13.89 4.39
CA PRO A 104 15.39 -14.25 4.72
C PRO A 104 15.60 -14.62 6.19
N LEU A 105 14.68 -14.24 7.08
CA LEU A 105 14.71 -14.65 8.47
C LEU A 105 14.74 -16.19 8.59
N TYR A 106 14.03 -16.90 7.72
CA TYR A 106 13.94 -18.36 7.78
C TYR A 106 15.21 -19.09 7.30
N ASP A 107 16.13 -18.39 6.65
CA ASP A 107 17.43 -18.94 6.26
C ASP A 107 18.44 -18.95 7.41
N LEU A 108 18.10 -18.29 8.54
CA LEU A 108 18.95 -18.23 9.73
C LEU A 108 18.73 -19.43 10.66
N PRO A 109 19.72 -19.81 11.47
CA PRO A 109 19.54 -20.74 12.58
C PRO A 109 18.39 -20.33 13.52
N GLU A 110 17.67 -21.32 14.10
CA GLU A 110 16.48 -21.06 14.93
C GLU A 110 16.75 -20.13 16.13
N ASP A 111 17.93 -20.25 16.74
CA ASP A 111 18.36 -19.37 17.83
C ASP A 111 18.51 -17.92 17.36
N ALA A 112 19.12 -17.71 16.19
CA ALA A 112 19.24 -16.39 15.56
C ALA A 112 17.87 -15.83 15.17
N GLN A 113 16.94 -16.65 14.69
CA GLN A 113 15.55 -16.24 14.43
C GLN A 113 14.87 -15.77 15.73
N GLY A 114 15.01 -16.54 16.81
CA GLY A 114 14.46 -16.21 18.11
C GLY A 114 15.04 -14.91 18.68
N ILE A 115 16.35 -14.68 18.51
CA ILE A 115 17.00 -13.42 18.90
C ILE A 115 16.46 -12.24 18.10
N ALA A 116 16.38 -12.35 16.78
CA ALA A 116 15.89 -11.29 15.91
C ALA A 116 14.43 -10.91 16.24
N ARG A 117 13.56 -11.90 16.45
CA ARG A 117 12.15 -11.65 16.83
C ARG A 117 12.03 -10.98 18.19
N ARG A 118 12.79 -11.44 19.20
CA ARG A 118 12.79 -10.81 20.53
C ARG A 118 13.26 -9.36 20.45
N MET A 119 14.38 -9.11 19.78
CA MET A 119 14.91 -7.75 19.62
C MET A 119 13.93 -6.84 18.88
N ALA A 120 13.30 -7.32 17.80
CA ALA A 120 12.29 -6.57 17.09
C ALA A 120 11.05 -6.28 17.96
N GLY A 121 10.65 -7.24 18.80
CA GLY A 121 9.59 -7.07 19.80
C GLY A 121 9.93 -6.02 20.86
N ASP A 122 11.14 -6.05 21.40
CA ASP A 122 11.62 -5.06 22.36
C ASP A 122 11.64 -3.65 21.74
N ILE A 123 12.10 -3.53 20.50
CA ILE A 123 12.10 -2.26 19.75
C ILE A 123 10.69 -1.76 19.48
N HIS A 124 9.77 -2.66 19.09
CA HIS A 124 8.37 -2.31 18.89
C HIS A 124 7.74 -1.80 20.20
N ALA A 125 8.01 -2.45 21.33
CA ALA A 125 7.56 -1.99 22.64
C ALA A 125 8.12 -0.60 23.02
N LEU A 126 9.40 -0.32 22.72
CA LEU A 126 9.98 1.01 22.92
C LEU A 126 9.31 2.07 22.04
N TRP A 127 9.03 1.73 20.78
CA TRP A 127 8.30 2.60 19.85
C TRP A 127 6.88 2.88 20.33
N GLU A 128 6.18 1.88 20.86
CA GLU A 128 4.86 2.07 21.46
C GLU A 128 4.93 2.98 22.70
N ALA A 129 5.90 2.75 23.59
CA ALA A 129 6.13 3.58 24.76
C ALA A 129 6.50 5.03 24.41
N ALA A 130 7.15 5.25 23.27
CA ALA A 130 7.44 6.58 22.71
C ALA A 130 6.20 7.28 22.10
N GLY A 131 5.02 6.68 22.18
CA GLY A 131 3.77 7.24 21.66
C GLY A 131 3.50 6.95 20.19
N ARG A 132 4.08 5.86 19.64
CA ARG A 132 3.91 5.43 18.25
C ARG A 132 4.27 6.52 17.23
N PRO A 133 5.47 7.13 17.31
CA PRO A 133 5.89 8.17 16.39
C PRO A 133 5.89 7.66 14.93
N TYR A 134 5.62 8.56 13.99
CA TYR A 134 5.54 8.27 12.56
C TYR A 134 4.43 7.29 12.12
N LEU A 135 3.49 6.94 13.01
CA LEU A 135 2.23 6.32 12.61
C LEU A 135 1.23 7.41 12.20
N GLY A 136 1.05 7.62 10.89
CA GLY A 136 0.19 8.66 10.37
C GLY A 136 -0.91 8.17 9.43
N ALA A 137 -1.81 9.10 9.09
CA ALA A 137 -2.83 8.87 8.07
C ALA A 137 -2.23 8.58 6.68
N ASN A 138 -1.02 9.07 6.41
CA ASN A 138 -0.31 8.78 5.16
C ASN A 138 0.09 7.31 5.06
N ASP A 139 0.60 6.72 6.13
CA ASP A 139 0.97 5.29 6.18
C ASP A 139 -0.28 4.42 5.96
N CYS A 140 -1.38 4.81 6.61
CA CYS A 140 -2.66 4.13 6.44
C CYS A 140 -3.18 4.22 5.00
N LYS A 141 -3.06 5.40 4.38
CA LYS A 141 -3.41 5.63 2.98
C LYS A 141 -2.56 4.77 2.03
N PHE A 142 -1.24 4.70 2.24
CA PHE A 142 -0.36 3.91 1.38
C PHE A 142 -0.67 2.41 1.47
N ALA A 143 -0.85 1.89 2.68
CA ALA A 143 -1.24 0.49 2.87
C ALA A 143 -2.60 0.17 2.22
N PHE A 144 -3.59 1.06 2.37
CA PHE A 144 -4.89 0.93 1.71
C PHE A 144 -4.77 0.88 0.18
N GLN A 145 -4.00 1.81 -0.40
CA GLN A 145 -3.77 1.86 -1.85
C GLN A 145 -3.01 0.63 -2.35
N TYR A 146 -2.11 0.08 -1.53
CA TYR A 146 -1.40 -1.16 -1.84
C TYR A 146 -2.36 -2.35 -1.92
N LEU A 147 -3.24 -2.54 -0.93
CA LEU A 147 -4.26 -3.58 -0.98
C LEU A 147 -5.18 -3.44 -2.19
N ALA A 148 -5.66 -2.22 -2.46
CA ALA A 148 -6.50 -1.97 -3.63
C ALA A 148 -5.76 -2.31 -4.95
N ALA A 149 -4.46 -2.05 -5.03
CA ALA A 149 -3.64 -2.43 -6.18
C ALA A 149 -3.44 -3.95 -6.28
N ALA A 150 -3.31 -4.65 -5.16
CA ALA A 150 -3.20 -6.11 -5.12
C ALA A 150 -4.51 -6.78 -5.57
N VAL A 151 -5.67 -6.25 -5.15
CA VAL A 151 -7.00 -6.68 -5.65
C VAL A 151 -7.11 -6.46 -7.16
N ARG A 152 -6.77 -5.26 -7.66
CA ARG A 152 -6.80 -4.94 -9.11
C ARG A 152 -5.96 -5.87 -9.97
N LYS A 153 -4.86 -6.36 -9.42
CA LYS A 153 -3.94 -7.29 -10.09
C LYS A 153 -4.34 -8.76 -9.92
N GLY A 154 -5.41 -9.05 -9.18
CA GLY A 154 -5.84 -10.42 -8.88
C GLY A 154 -4.86 -11.21 -8.00
N ILE A 155 -3.99 -10.52 -7.24
CA ILE A 155 -3.03 -11.15 -6.32
C ILE A 155 -3.76 -11.64 -5.07
N ILE A 156 -4.77 -10.89 -4.64
CA ILE A 156 -5.64 -11.23 -3.52
C ILE A 156 -7.11 -11.15 -3.96
N PRO A 157 -8.01 -11.91 -3.33
CA PRO A 157 -9.44 -11.82 -3.58
C PRO A 157 -9.97 -10.40 -3.30
N PRO A 158 -11.10 -10.01 -3.93
CA PRO A 158 -11.74 -8.73 -3.67
C PRO A 158 -12.10 -8.57 -2.18
N ILE A 159 -11.74 -7.42 -1.62
CA ILE A 159 -12.11 -7.05 -0.25
C ILE A 159 -13.34 -6.13 -0.35
N PRO A 160 -14.53 -6.53 0.15
CA PRO A 160 -15.78 -5.78 -0.06
C PRO A 160 -15.73 -4.32 0.38
N THR A 161 -14.99 -4.04 1.45
CA THR A 161 -14.79 -2.71 2.05
C THR A 161 -13.84 -1.80 1.27
N LEU A 162 -13.09 -2.32 0.29
CA LEU A 162 -12.25 -1.53 -0.63
C LEU A 162 -13.02 -1.02 -1.87
N GLY A 163 -14.32 -1.32 -1.94
CA GLY A 163 -15.21 -0.99 -3.06
C GLY A 163 -15.11 -2.01 -4.20
N GLU A 164 -16.11 -2.04 -5.09
CA GLU A 164 -16.00 -2.73 -6.37
C GLU A 164 -14.90 -2.03 -7.19
N VAL A 165 -13.70 -2.58 -7.11
CA VAL A 165 -12.60 -2.12 -7.94
C VAL A 165 -12.67 -2.94 -9.21
N ASP A 166 -13.20 -2.33 -10.27
CA ASP A 166 -13.24 -2.97 -11.58
C ASP A 166 -11.85 -3.54 -11.93
N PRO A 167 -11.76 -4.82 -12.35
CA PRO A 167 -10.50 -5.40 -12.74
C PRO A 167 -9.86 -4.55 -13.84
N VAL A 168 -8.55 -4.36 -13.78
CA VAL A 168 -7.84 -3.64 -14.84
C VAL A 168 -8.04 -4.44 -16.12
N PRO A 169 -8.69 -3.88 -17.16
CA PRO A 169 -8.82 -4.58 -18.42
C PRO A 169 -7.42 -4.90 -18.94
N ALA A 170 -7.23 -6.12 -19.44
CA ALA A 170 -5.95 -6.54 -20.03
C ALA A 170 -5.41 -5.41 -20.91
N ALA A 171 -4.16 -5.01 -20.68
CA ALA A 171 -3.53 -3.94 -21.43
C ALA A 171 -3.70 -4.26 -22.91
N LYS A 172 -4.44 -3.40 -23.63
CA LYS A 172 -4.53 -3.53 -25.09
C LYS A 172 -3.09 -3.54 -25.60
N PRO A 173 -2.75 -4.46 -26.53
CA PRO A 173 -1.41 -4.48 -27.10
C PRO A 173 -1.07 -3.06 -27.55
N ALA A 174 0.11 -2.58 -27.12
CA ALA A 174 0.58 -1.26 -27.50
C ALA A 174 0.48 -1.14 -29.03
N LYS A 175 -0.12 -0.05 -29.52
CA LYS A 175 -0.13 0.22 -30.96
C LYS A 175 1.32 0.16 -31.45
N PRO A 176 1.61 -0.52 -32.57
CA PRO A 176 2.96 -0.64 -33.07
C PRO A 176 3.57 0.75 -33.19
N HIS A 177 4.80 0.89 -32.69
CA HIS A 177 5.51 2.14 -32.69
C HIS A 177 5.76 2.57 -34.16
N ILE A 178 5.64 3.85 -34.49
CA ILE A 178 5.84 4.36 -35.87
C ILE A 178 7.21 3.96 -36.44
N LEU A 179 8.21 3.76 -35.58
CA LEU A 179 9.54 3.27 -35.96
C LEU A 179 9.57 1.79 -36.40
N ASP A 180 8.61 0.97 -35.97
CA ASP A 180 8.48 -0.43 -36.42
C ASP A 180 7.78 -0.52 -37.78
N MET A 181 6.96 0.48 -38.14
CA MET A 181 6.31 0.54 -39.46
C MET A 181 7.24 1.01 -40.59
N LEU A 182 8.40 1.60 -40.27
CA LEU A 182 9.37 2.10 -41.25
C LEU A 182 10.46 1.08 -41.61
N LYS A 183 10.45 -0.11 -40.99
CA LYS A 183 11.45 -1.17 -41.25
C LYS A 183 11.06 -2.14 -42.36
N GLU A 184 9.84 -2.07 -42.89
CA GLU A 184 9.39 -2.89 -44.02
C GLU A 184 9.37 -2.06 -45.31
N THR A 185 10.53 -1.59 -45.74
CA THR A 185 10.78 -1.23 -47.15
C THR A 185 12.26 -1.35 -47.43
N THR A 186 12.72 -2.59 -47.61
CA THR A 186 13.90 -2.90 -48.43
C THR A 186 13.90 -4.36 -48.85
#